data_AF-A0A2E1SPB7-F1
#
_entry.id   AF-A0A2E1SPB7-F1
#
_cell.length_a   1.000
_cell.length_b   1.000
_cell.length_c   1.000
_cell.angle_alpha   90.00
_cell.angle_beta   90.00
_cell.angle_gamma   90.00
#
_symmetry.space_group_name_H-M   'P 1'
#
loop_
_entity.id
_entity.type
_entity.pdbx_description
1 polymer ?
#
loop_
_entity_poly.entity_id
_entity_poly.type
_entity_poly.pdbx_seq_one_letter_code
_entity_poly.pdbx_strand_id
1 'polypeptide(L)'
;MKSTVFRTVPVVLYLSMILLPLLLAVDRLMLVTGSNPLESMYLIDEHPFGAEALRFTFIQAFLSAVLTLVIGIPIAWWLGRYQWRFIGIIRAALTLPFVTPSIVAAMGFLALIRKDGVLHSIGIDLRTETGFIGALSSSTGIENSGHIIALLVAHAWFNLALVVRFVEPKIATLPPRYEDAFRMLPAGESTLNRLTQFWWPMLKIPILSAFTFTFLFSFTSFALVRWLAPDMWTLEALMATVGGSAGIPNYRLDVSQFVLGASTLQAIVLIAALSLSGRLQQRNSREIELVSEGYSRTTIGRPGLLPRIGILFATVFALAPLASMALASVRIRNRTTESYRWSFEAWQSAFQGDLSYASVPEALTNSLVYALGCLLISCILGFFVAHSIHALEKQKRYKLAQMLDVMSMLPLAVSGVMVGIGVLLGVLKIWPALFSFYGLPMLPHAMLTTPFVIRILLPAMREIDSDYDAMGMVLGYNSTQRFFKIKIPLLKPQIVVASALSMAFSLGEFGASWVVLRSGAWDTLPILVDQLMSRPKYFELVTPTAMAAATVLMFTTFLLFVIAERFRAHRGGGF
;
A
#
# COMPACT_ATOMS: atom_id res chain seq x y z
N MET A 1 4.44 -39.02 -13.03
CA MET A 1 4.38 -38.78 -11.56
C MET A 1 5.29 -37.67 -11.07
N LYS A 2 6.62 -37.66 -11.34
CA LYS A 2 7.55 -36.64 -10.80
C LYS A 2 7.18 -35.19 -11.16
N SER A 3 6.64 -34.92 -12.35
CA SER A 3 6.27 -33.54 -12.75
C SER A 3 4.99 -33.02 -12.07
N THR A 4 4.11 -33.90 -11.60
CA THR A 4 2.84 -33.50 -10.97
C THR A 4 3.07 -33.10 -9.52
N VAL A 5 3.89 -33.87 -8.79
CA VAL A 5 4.28 -33.57 -7.39
C VAL A 5 4.97 -32.21 -7.29
N PHE A 6 5.87 -31.91 -8.22
CA PHE A 6 6.58 -30.63 -8.28
C PHE A 6 5.67 -29.41 -8.55
N ARG A 7 4.45 -29.65 -9.03
CA ARG A 7 3.45 -28.59 -9.29
C ARG A 7 2.42 -28.48 -8.17
N THR A 8 1.98 -29.61 -7.60
CA THR A 8 0.92 -29.63 -6.59
C THR A 8 1.43 -29.26 -5.21
N VAL A 9 2.64 -29.67 -4.83
CA VAL A 9 3.19 -29.39 -3.48
C VAL A 9 3.32 -27.89 -3.22
N PRO A 10 3.94 -27.07 -4.09
CA PRO A 10 4.04 -25.63 -3.84
C PRO A 10 2.68 -24.93 -3.79
N VAL A 11 1.71 -25.37 -4.60
CA VAL A 11 0.35 -24.83 -4.61
C VAL A 11 -0.36 -25.14 -3.29
N VAL A 12 -0.28 -26.39 -2.81
CA VAL A 12 -0.87 -26.78 -1.53
C VAL A 12 -0.19 -26.03 -0.38
N LEU A 13 1.14 -25.95 -0.36
CA LEU A 13 1.88 -25.19 0.65
C LEU A 13 1.44 -23.71 0.67
N TYR A 14 1.34 -23.09 -0.50
CA TYR A 14 0.92 -21.70 -0.62
C TYR A 14 -0.54 -21.48 -0.18
N LEU A 15 -1.47 -22.30 -0.65
CA LEU A 15 -2.88 -22.21 -0.24
C LEU A 15 -3.05 -22.47 1.25
N SER A 16 -2.34 -23.44 1.82
CA SER A 16 -2.32 -23.68 3.26
C SER A 16 -1.74 -22.50 4.03
N MET A 17 -0.64 -21.90 3.56
CA MET A 17 -0.02 -20.72 4.17
C MET A 17 -1.01 -19.54 4.27
N ILE A 18 -1.89 -19.38 3.28
CA ILE A 18 -2.87 -18.29 3.24
C ILE A 18 -4.13 -18.63 4.02
N LEU A 19 -4.74 -19.77 3.73
CA LEU A 19 -6.07 -20.11 4.19
C LEU A 19 -6.05 -20.59 5.64
N LEU A 20 -5.03 -21.36 6.03
CA LEU A 20 -5.00 -21.99 7.35
C LEU A 20 -5.02 -20.97 8.49
N PRO A 21 -4.19 -19.91 8.51
CA PRO A 21 -4.24 -18.91 9.60
C PRO A 21 -5.61 -18.24 9.72
N LEU A 22 -6.23 -17.90 8.57
CA LEU A 22 -7.52 -17.21 8.53
C LEU A 22 -8.68 -18.13 8.95
N LEU A 23 -8.72 -19.35 8.42
CA LEU A 23 -9.75 -20.33 8.75
C LEU A 23 -9.70 -20.71 10.22
N LEU A 24 -8.50 -20.93 10.78
CA LEU A 24 -8.32 -21.23 12.20
C LEU A 24 -8.73 -20.06 13.10
N ALA A 25 -8.46 -18.82 12.68
CA ALA A 25 -8.89 -17.64 13.42
C ALA A 25 -10.42 -17.52 13.42
N VAL A 26 -11.08 -17.72 12.26
CA VAL A 26 -12.54 -17.71 12.14
C VAL A 26 -13.15 -18.82 13.00
N ASP A 27 -12.66 -20.05 12.88
CA ASP A 27 -13.12 -21.19 13.67
C ASP A 27 -13.02 -20.91 15.17
N ARG A 28 -11.87 -20.41 15.62
CA ARG A 28 -11.68 -20.04 17.03
C ARG A 28 -12.62 -18.94 17.50
N LEU A 29 -12.83 -17.90 16.68
CA LEU A 29 -13.77 -16.83 17.02
C LEU A 29 -15.20 -17.35 17.10
N MET A 30 -15.63 -18.21 16.16
CA MET A 30 -16.94 -18.85 16.20
C MET A 30 -17.11 -19.71 17.45
N LEU A 31 -16.09 -20.48 17.83
CA LEU A 31 -16.13 -21.31 19.03
C LEU A 31 -16.26 -20.49 20.32
N VAL A 32 -15.60 -19.33 20.40
CA VAL A 32 -15.62 -18.47 21.59
C VAL A 32 -16.91 -17.64 21.67
N THR A 33 -17.40 -17.17 20.54
CA THR A 33 -18.56 -16.27 20.47
C THR A 33 -19.89 -17.02 20.39
N GLY A 34 -19.90 -18.26 19.89
CA GLY A 34 -21.12 -19.01 19.58
C GLY A 34 -21.88 -18.49 18.36
N SER A 35 -21.41 -17.42 17.71
CA SER A 35 -22.04 -16.79 16.56
C SER A 35 -21.32 -17.11 15.27
N ASN A 36 -22.08 -17.14 14.16
CA ASN A 36 -21.48 -17.30 12.83
C ASN A 36 -20.92 -15.96 12.30
N PRO A 37 -20.05 -15.98 11.27
CA PRO A 37 -19.41 -14.75 10.77
C PRO A 37 -20.40 -13.69 10.24
N LEU A 38 -21.49 -14.11 9.59
CA LEU A 38 -22.49 -13.18 9.02
C LEU A 38 -23.37 -12.56 10.12
N GLU A 39 -23.75 -13.34 11.12
CA GLU A 39 -24.46 -12.87 12.30
C GLU A 39 -23.63 -11.85 13.08
N SER A 40 -22.34 -12.13 13.27
CA SER A 40 -21.41 -11.23 13.97
C SER A 40 -21.28 -9.85 13.30
N MET A 41 -21.56 -9.72 12.01
CA MET A 41 -21.57 -8.42 11.31
C MET A 41 -22.69 -7.50 11.81
N TYR A 42 -23.82 -8.06 12.24
CA TYR A 42 -24.94 -7.29 12.78
C TYR A 42 -24.74 -6.92 14.24
N LEU A 43 -23.75 -7.52 14.92
CA LEU A 43 -23.41 -7.29 16.32
C LEU A 43 -22.19 -6.37 16.48
N ILE A 44 -21.75 -5.71 15.40
CA ILE A 44 -20.59 -4.80 15.44
C ILE A 44 -20.84 -3.63 16.42
N ASP A 45 -22.09 -3.19 16.56
CA ASP A 45 -22.53 -2.11 17.43
C ASP A 45 -22.56 -2.48 18.92
N GLU A 46 -22.50 -3.77 19.27
CA GLU A 46 -22.38 -4.20 20.67
C GLU A 46 -21.04 -3.77 21.29
N HIS A 47 -19.99 -3.62 20.48
CA HIS A 47 -18.74 -3.06 20.94
C HIS A 47 -18.86 -1.53 21.06
N PRO A 48 -18.40 -0.91 22.17
CA PRO A 48 -18.63 0.53 22.44
C PRO A 48 -18.23 1.49 21.31
N PHE A 49 -17.18 1.14 20.57
CA PHE A 49 -16.65 1.95 19.45
C PHE A 49 -16.99 1.37 18.07
N GLY A 50 -17.73 0.26 17.98
CA GLY A 50 -17.91 -0.48 16.74
C GLY A 50 -18.77 0.25 15.70
N ALA A 51 -19.90 0.83 16.12
CA ALA A 51 -20.77 1.61 15.24
C ALA A 51 -20.08 2.89 14.72
N GLU A 52 -19.35 3.59 15.59
CA GLU A 52 -18.55 4.76 15.22
C GLU A 52 -17.45 4.35 14.23
N ALA A 53 -16.72 3.27 14.52
CA ALA A 53 -15.65 2.78 13.66
C ALA A 53 -16.15 2.38 12.28
N LEU A 54 -17.30 1.71 12.21
CA LEU A 54 -17.96 1.36 10.95
C LEU A 54 -18.29 2.62 10.13
N ARG A 55 -19.02 3.56 10.73
CA ARG A 55 -19.42 4.81 10.06
C ARG A 55 -18.20 5.62 9.60
N PHE A 56 -17.22 5.80 10.49
CA PHE A 56 -16.03 6.60 10.20
C PHE A 56 -15.22 5.98 9.06
N THR A 57 -15.01 4.66 9.06
CA THR A 57 -14.26 3.97 7.99
C THR A 57 -14.83 4.23 6.60
N PHE A 58 -16.15 4.08 6.42
CA PHE A 58 -16.78 4.31 5.12
C PHE A 58 -16.74 5.78 4.69
N ILE A 59 -17.09 6.70 5.60
CA ILE A 59 -17.11 8.14 5.29
C ILE A 59 -15.70 8.63 4.97
N GLN A 60 -14.73 8.34 5.83
CA GLN A 60 -13.35 8.78 5.65
C GLN A 60 -12.75 8.20 4.36
N ALA A 61 -12.94 6.90 4.07
CA ALA A 61 -12.38 6.29 2.87
C ALA A 61 -13.00 6.86 1.59
N PHE A 62 -14.31 7.10 1.58
CA PHE A 62 -15.00 7.74 0.47
C PHE A 62 -14.52 9.19 0.25
N LEU A 63 -14.51 10.01 1.30
CA LEU A 63 -14.04 11.40 1.23
C LEU A 63 -12.57 11.48 0.81
N SER A 64 -11.73 10.56 1.28
CA SER A 64 -10.32 10.48 0.87
C SER A 64 -10.19 10.15 -0.61
N ALA A 65 -10.98 9.21 -1.13
CA ALA A 65 -11.00 8.86 -2.54
C ALA A 65 -11.45 10.03 -3.43
N VAL A 66 -12.51 10.73 -3.02
CA VAL A 66 -12.98 11.93 -3.73
C VAL A 66 -11.93 13.03 -3.71
N LEU A 67 -11.37 13.36 -2.55
CA LEU A 67 -10.34 14.40 -2.41
C LEU A 67 -9.10 14.08 -3.25
N THR A 68 -8.67 12.83 -3.26
CA THR A 68 -7.53 12.38 -4.07
C THR A 68 -7.79 12.57 -5.56
N LEU A 69 -9.00 12.29 -6.05
CA LEU A 69 -9.36 12.56 -7.45
C LEU A 69 -9.38 14.05 -7.77
N VAL A 70 -9.96 14.87 -6.88
CA VAL A 70 -10.04 16.33 -7.04
C VAL A 70 -8.64 16.93 -7.20
N ILE A 71 -7.66 16.45 -6.42
CA ILE A 71 -6.27 16.90 -6.50
C ILE A 71 -5.53 16.23 -7.68
N GLY A 72 -5.71 14.92 -7.85
CA GLY A 72 -4.91 14.10 -8.77
C GLY A 72 -5.29 14.22 -10.24
N ILE A 73 -6.57 14.45 -10.58
CA ILE A 73 -7.01 14.58 -11.98
C ILE A 73 -6.36 15.81 -12.65
N PRO A 74 -6.36 17.02 -12.05
CA PRO A 74 -5.65 18.17 -12.63
C PRO A 74 -4.16 17.91 -12.84
N ILE A 75 -3.50 17.25 -11.88
CA ILE A 75 -2.07 16.91 -11.96
C ILE A 75 -1.81 15.91 -13.10
N ALA A 76 -2.61 14.84 -13.16
CA ALA A 76 -2.53 13.85 -14.23
C ALA A 76 -2.79 14.48 -15.61
N TRP A 77 -3.73 15.41 -15.68
CA TRP A 77 -4.03 16.17 -16.88
C TRP A 77 -2.85 17.02 -17.35
N TRP A 78 -2.25 17.82 -16.46
CA TRP A 78 -1.11 18.67 -16.81
C TRP A 78 0.13 17.86 -17.18
N LEU A 79 0.37 16.72 -16.53
CA LEU A 79 1.48 15.82 -16.88
C LEU A 79 1.26 15.10 -18.21
N GLY A 80 0.04 14.63 -18.47
CA GLY A 80 -0.28 13.89 -19.68
C GLY A 80 -0.20 14.78 -20.92
N ARG A 81 -0.73 15.99 -20.81
CA ARG A 81 -1.01 16.85 -21.97
C ARG A 81 0.17 17.66 -22.51
N TYR A 82 1.13 18.04 -21.65
CA TYR A 82 2.21 18.96 -22.04
C TYR A 82 3.58 18.30 -22.10
N GLN A 83 4.52 18.91 -22.84
CA GLN A 83 5.92 18.51 -22.86
C GLN A 83 6.71 19.07 -21.68
N TRP A 84 7.26 18.16 -20.86
CA TRP A 84 8.08 18.48 -19.70
C TRP A 84 9.53 18.05 -19.92
N ARG A 85 10.50 18.91 -19.57
CA ARG A 85 11.94 18.64 -19.74
C ARG A 85 12.45 17.51 -18.85
N PHE A 86 11.90 17.38 -17.64
CA PHE A 86 12.35 16.42 -16.62
C PHE A 86 11.20 15.53 -16.14
N ILE A 87 10.35 15.07 -17.06
CA ILE A 87 9.13 14.33 -16.71
C ILE A 87 9.39 13.09 -15.86
N GLY A 88 10.49 12.37 -16.10
CA GLY A 88 10.86 11.19 -15.32
C GLY A 88 11.09 11.52 -13.85
N ILE A 89 11.79 12.63 -13.56
CA ILE A 89 12.04 13.07 -12.17
C ILE A 89 10.72 13.50 -11.51
N ILE A 90 9.86 14.23 -12.24
CA ILE A 90 8.57 14.68 -11.71
C ILE A 90 7.67 13.47 -11.41
N ARG A 91 7.58 12.50 -12.33
CA ARG A 91 6.83 11.25 -12.11
C ARG A 91 7.40 10.46 -10.93
N ALA A 92 8.72 10.35 -10.81
CA ALA A 92 9.36 9.68 -9.67
C ALA A 92 9.01 10.37 -8.34
N ALA A 93 9.10 11.70 -8.27
CA ALA A 93 8.74 12.47 -7.08
C ALA A 93 7.26 12.29 -6.69
N LEU A 94 6.35 12.26 -7.67
CA LEU A 94 4.92 12.03 -7.42
C LEU A 94 4.56 10.57 -7.13
N THR A 95 5.45 9.62 -7.47
CA THR A 95 5.29 8.20 -7.15
C THR A 95 5.85 7.86 -5.77
N LEU A 96 6.80 8.66 -5.28
CA LEU A 96 7.48 8.46 -4.00
C LEU A 96 6.51 8.25 -2.82
N PRO A 97 5.42 9.03 -2.64
CA PRO A 97 4.48 8.81 -1.54
C PRO A 97 3.92 7.40 -1.43
N PHE A 98 3.63 6.76 -2.56
CA PHE A 98 3.04 5.42 -2.59
C PHE A 98 4.05 4.31 -2.28
N VAL A 99 5.34 4.58 -2.50
CA VAL A 99 6.43 3.64 -2.22
C VAL A 99 6.86 3.73 -0.76
N THR A 100 6.65 4.90 -0.12
CA THR A 100 7.04 5.08 1.28
C THR A 100 6.19 4.23 2.21
N PRO A 101 6.78 3.60 3.24
CA PRO A 101 6.01 2.89 4.26
C PRO A 101 4.95 3.79 4.91
N SER A 102 3.79 3.21 5.25
CA SER A 102 2.67 3.97 5.81
C SER A 102 3.01 4.68 7.13
N ILE A 103 3.87 4.09 7.96
CA ILE A 103 4.35 4.72 9.20
C ILE A 103 5.25 5.93 8.90
N VAL A 104 6.06 5.90 7.83
CA VAL A 104 6.88 7.04 7.40
C VAL A 104 5.99 8.18 6.94
N ALA A 105 4.92 7.87 6.18
CA ALA A 105 3.91 8.85 5.79
C ALA A 105 3.26 9.49 7.03
N ALA A 106 2.85 8.68 8.01
CA ALA A 106 2.28 9.16 9.26
C ALA A 106 3.23 10.10 10.01
N MET A 107 4.51 9.71 10.15
CA MET A 107 5.53 10.54 10.81
C MET A 107 5.79 11.85 10.06
N GLY A 108 5.81 11.82 8.72
CA GLY A 108 5.97 13.02 7.90
C GLY A 108 4.83 14.02 8.05
N PHE A 109 3.58 13.55 8.04
CA PHE A 109 2.44 14.41 8.31
C PHE A 109 2.42 14.91 9.75
N LEU A 110 2.76 14.06 10.72
CA LEU A 110 2.87 14.47 12.11
C LEU A 110 3.94 15.55 12.30
N ALA A 111 5.07 15.44 11.59
CA ALA A 111 6.13 16.45 11.58
C ALA A 111 5.68 17.77 10.94
N LEU A 112 4.78 17.74 9.95
CA LEU A 112 4.22 18.94 9.33
C LEU A 112 3.23 19.68 10.24
N ILE A 113 2.34 18.94 10.91
CA ILE A 113 1.21 19.51 11.68
C ILE A 113 1.53 19.82 13.14
N ARG A 114 2.66 19.37 13.67
CA ARG A 114 3.06 19.66 15.06
C ARG A 114 3.19 21.17 15.30
N LYS A 115 3.16 21.60 16.57
CA LYS A 115 3.22 23.03 16.99
C LYS A 115 4.39 23.83 16.39
N ASP A 116 5.46 23.18 15.96
CA ASP A 116 6.62 23.83 15.33
C ASP A 116 6.92 23.32 13.91
N GLY A 117 5.97 22.57 13.35
CA GLY A 117 5.99 22.12 11.98
C GLY A 117 5.71 23.27 11.01
N VAL A 118 5.97 23.01 9.74
CA VAL A 118 5.86 24.01 8.67
C VAL A 118 4.44 24.54 8.56
N LEU A 119 3.41 23.68 8.68
CA LEU A 119 2.01 24.11 8.57
C LEU A 119 1.58 25.02 9.72
N HIS A 120 2.00 24.70 10.94
CA HIS A 120 1.72 25.57 12.09
C HIS A 120 2.42 26.93 11.93
N SER A 121 3.66 26.96 11.40
CA SER A 121 4.40 28.22 11.20
C SER A 121 3.78 29.17 10.17
N ILE A 122 2.98 28.65 9.23
CA ILE A 122 2.21 29.46 8.27
C ILE A 122 0.78 29.75 8.74
N GLY A 123 0.46 29.42 10.00
CA GLY A 123 -0.84 29.69 10.63
C GLY A 123 -1.92 28.62 10.40
N ILE A 124 -1.56 27.47 9.84
CA ILE A 124 -2.48 26.34 9.64
C ILE A 124 -2.27 25.33 10.78
N ASP A 125 -3.06 25.47 11.83
CA ASP A 125 -3.01 24.58 12.99
C ASP A 125 -4.08 23.49 12.94
N LEU A 126 -3.68 22.32 12.42
CA LEU A 126 -4.53 21.13 12.34
C LEU A 126 -4.51 20.26 13.61
N ARG A 127 -3.64 20.59 14.58
CA ARG A 127 -3.39 19.73 15.76
C ARG A 127 -4.05 20.27 17.01
N THR A 128 -3.91 21.56 17.29
CA THR A 128 -4.57 22.23 18.42
C THR A 128 -5.82 22.99 18.00
N GLU A 129 -6.20 22.92 16.72
CA GLU A 129 -7.40 23.52 16.14
C GLU A 129 -7.56 25.02 16.45
N THR A 130 -6.47 25.77 16.42
CA THR A 130 -6.52 27.23 16.59
C THR A 130 -6.73 27.96 15.26
N GLY A 131 -7.11 29.24 15.33
CA GLY A 131 -7.26 30.10 14.16
C GLY A 131 -8.43 29.69 13.24
N PHE A 132 -8.19 29.61 11.94
CA PHE A 132 -9.20 29.30 10.93
C PHE A 132 -9.84 27.92 11.14
N ILE A 133 -9.04 26.93 11.56
CA ILE A 133 -9.52 25.56 11.77
C ILE A 133 -10.45 25.49 12.99
N GLY A 134 -10.13 26.20 14.07
CA GLY A 134 -11.02 26.33 15.23
C GLY A 134 -12.33 27.06 14.90
N ALA A 135 -12.28 28.09 14.07
CA ALA A 135 -13.48 28.78 13.57
C ALA A 135 -14.34 27.85 12.69
N LEU A 136 -13.72 26.99 11.88
CA LEU A 136 -14.41 25.97 11.10
C LEU A 136 -15.05 24.90 12.01
N SER A 137 -14.30 24.40 13.00
CA SER A 137 -14.75 23.41 13.99
C SER A 137 -15.99 23.91 14.74
N SER A 138 -15.93 25.13 15.27
CA SER A 138 -17.04 25.77 15.99
C SER A 138 -18.26 26.10 15.12
N SER A 139 -18.07 26.50 13.86
CA SER A 139 -19.18 26.81 12.94
C SER A 139 -19.86 25.56 12.37
N THR A 140 -19.11 24.48 12.15
CA THR A 140 -19.64 23.22 11.60
C THR A 140 -20.15 22.27 12.68
N GLY A 141 -19.74 22.47 13.94
CA GLY A 141 -20.03 21.55 15.05
C GLY A 141 -19.30 20.21 14.95
N ILE A 142 -18.29 20.09 14.07
CA ILE A 142 -17.52 18.86 13.87
C ILE A 142 -16.31 18.90 14.78
N GLU A 143 -16.36 18.15 15.89
CA GLU A 143 -15.22 17.95 16.77
C GLU A 143 -14.05 17.27 16.02
N ASN A 144 -12.82 17.62 16.38
CA ASN A 144 -11.59 17.05 15.81
C ASN A 144 -11.45 17.25 14.28
N SER A 145 -12.06 18.32 13.74
CA SER A 145 -12.02 18.65 12.31
C SER A 145 -10.59 18.77 11.75
N GLY A 146 -9.64 19.28 12.53
CA GLY A 146 -8.23 19.40 12.14
C GLY A 146 -7.57 18.03 11.92
N HIS A 147 -7.84 17.08 12.81
CA HIS A 147 -7.38 15.70 12.70
C HIS A 147 -7.98 14.98 11.49
N ILE A 148 -9.27 15.19 11.23
CA ILE A 148 -9.94 14.64 10.03
C ILE A 148 -9.31 15.22 8.77
N ILE A 149 -9.13 16.53 8.68
CA ILE A 149 -8.49 17.19 7.52
C ILE A 149 -7.07 16.64 7.32
N ALA A 150 -6.27 16.55 8.39
CA ALA A 150 -4.93 15.99 8.32
C ALA A 150 -4.93 14.56 7.77
N LEU A 151 -5.85 13.71 8.23
CA LEU A 151 -6.00 12.34 7.76
C LEU A 151 -6.43 12.27 6.28
N LEU A 152 -7.41 13.07 5.86
CA LEU A 152 -7.89 13.10 4.47
C LEU A 152 -6.78 13.58 3.52
N VAL A 153 -6.04 14.63 3.89
CA VAL A 153 -4.91 15.14 3.10
C VAL A 153 -3.77 14.13 3.06
N ALA A 154 -3.49 13.43 4.16
CA ALA A 154 -2.48 12.37 4.19
C ALA A 154 -2.84 11.19 3.30
N HIS A 155 -4.12 10.77 3.26
CA HIS A 155 -4.57 9.76 2.31
C HIS A 155 -4.49 10.25 0.86
N ALA A 156 -4.84 11.52 0.61
CA ALA A 156 -4.70 12.09 -0.73
C ALA A 156 -3.24 12.13 -1.18
N TRP A 157 -2.32 12.46 -0.28
CA TRP A 157 -0.88 12.41 -0.52
C TRP A 157 -0.39 10.99 -0.84
N PHE A 158 -0.76 10.02 0.00
CA PHE A 158 -0.33 8.63 -0.15
C PHE A 158 -0.85 8.01 -1.46
N ASN A 159 -2.08 8.33 -1.84
CA ASN A 159 -2.75 7.74 -3.01
C ASN A 159 -2.65 8.57 -4.30
N LEU A 160 -2.04 9.75 -4.27
CA LEU A 160 -1.92 10.64 -5.44
C LEU A 160 -1.29 9.92 -6.65
N ALA A 161 -0.28 9.10 -6.38
CA ALA A 161 0.42 8.32 -7.41
C ALA A 161 -0.51 7.38 -8.18
N LEU A 162 -1.55 6.84 -7.55
CA LEU A 162 -2.53 5.95 -8.20
C LEU A 162 -3.32 6.73 -9.25
N VAL A 163 -3.82 7.92 -8.91
CA VAL A 163 -4.58 8.75 -9.85
C VAL A 163 -3.71 9.14 -11.04
N VAL A 164 -2.48 9.59 -10.79
CA VAL A 164 -1.52 9.88 -11.85
C VAL A 164 -1.29 8.63 -12.71
N ARG A 165 -1.01 7.47 -12.11
CA ARG A 165 -0.71 6.23 -12.83
C ARG A 165 -1.87 5.71 -13.68
N PHE A 166 -3.13 5.87 -13.25
CA PHE A 166 -4.28 5.41 -14.03
C PHE A 166 -4.71 6.42 -15.09
N VAL A 167 -4.71 7.71 -14.77
CA VAL A 167 -5.32 8.75 -15.62
C VAL A 167 -4.30 9.37 -16.59
N GLU A 168 -3.08 9.65 -16.12
CA GLU A 168 -2.06 10.36 -16.92
C GLU A 168 -1.66 9.61 -18.20
N PRO A 169 -1.43 8.28 -18.20
CA PRO A 169 -1.06 7.58 -19.43
C PRO A 169 -2.15 7.62 -20.49
N LYS A 170 -3.44 7.56 -20.09
CA LYS A 170 -4.56 7.62 -21.05
C LYS A 170 -4.63 9.01 -21.70
N ILE A 171 -4.34 10.07 -20.95
CA ILE A 171 -4.27 11.43 -21.50
C ILE A 171 -3.06 11.58 -22.42
N ALA A 172 -1.90 11.06 -22.01
CA ALA A 172 -0.64 11.17 -22.75
C ALA A 172 -0.62 10.39 -24.08
N THR A 173 -1.46 9.38 -24.22
CA THR A 173 -1.51 8.49 -25.40
C THR A 173 -2.71 8.76 -26.31
N LEU A 174 -3.65 9.63 -25.90
CA LEU A 174 -4.79 10.01 -26.71
C LEU A 174 -4.32 10.87 -27.90
N PRO A 175 -4.66 10.52 -29.15
CA PRO A 175 -4.29 11.31 -30.32
C PRO A 175 -4.94 12.71 -30.28
N PRO A 176 -4.16 13.81 -30.38
CA PRO A 176 -4.69 15.17 -30.36
C PRO A 176 -5.75 15.43 -31.45
N ARG A 177 -5.58 14.75 -32.59
CA ARG A 177 -6.48 14.82 -33.76
C ARG A 177 -7.94 14.51 -33.42
N TYR A 178 -8.20 13.61 -32.47
CA TYR A 178 -9.58 13.29 -32.08
C TYR A 178 -10.25 14.47 -31.36
N GLU A 179 -9.50 15.18 -30.52
CA GLU A 179 -10.01 16.37 -29.85
C GLU A 179 -10.22 17.51 -30.87
N ASP A 180 -9.28 17.70 -31.80
CA ASP A 180 -9.40 18.71 -32.85
C ASP A 180 -10.57 18.42 -33.80
N ALA A 181 -10.80 17.16 -34.17
CA ALA A 181 -11.97 16.75 -34.95
C ALA A 181 -13.27 16.98 -34.18
N PHE A 182 -13.30 16.66 -32.88
CA PHE A 182 -14.48 16.89 -32.05
C PHE A 182 -14.80 18.40 -31.93
N ARG A 183 -13.78 19.27 -31.85
CA ARG A 183 -13.95 20.73 -31.84
C ARG A 183 -14.61 21.30 -33.09
N MET A 184 -14.56 20.59 -34.23
CA MET A 184 -15.21 21.00 -35.47
C MET A 184 -16.71 20.65 -35.50
N LEU A 185 -17.20 19.83 -34.55
CA LEU A 185 -18.62 19.51 -34.43
C LEU A 185 -19.33 20.57 -33.58
N PRO A 186 -20.64 20.81 -33.79
CA PRO A 186 -21.42 21.73 -32.94
C PRO A 186 -21.37 21.36 -31.45
N ALA A 187 -21.32 20.06 -31.15
CA ALA A 187 -21.15 19.56 -29.79
C ALA A 187 -19.78 19.92 -29.17
N GLY A 188 -18.76 20.22 -29.98
CA GLY A 188 -17.40 20.53 -29.53
C GLY A 188 -17.11 22.00 -29.24
N GLU A 189 -18.02 22.92 -29.55
CA GLU A 189 -17.82 24.36 -29.36
C GLU A 189 -17.74 24.72 -27.86
N SER A 190 -18.62 24.14 -27.05
CA SER A 190 -18.64 24.33 -25.60
C SER A 190 -17.55 23.52 -24.88
N THR A 191 -16.85 24.15 -23.93
CA THR A 191 -15.89 23.47 -23.04
C THR A 191 -16.59 22.39 -22.19
N LEU A 192 -17.81 22.67 -21.72
CA LEU A 192 -18.57 21.72 -20.92
C LEU A 192 -18.94 20.48 -21.72
N ASN A 193 -19.38 20.66 -22.98
CA ASN A 193 -19.70 19.53 -23.86
C ASN A 193 -18.47 18.70 -24.21
N ARG A 194 -17.30 19.34 -24.41
CA ARG A 194 -16.02 18.61 -24.57
C ARG A 194 -15.68 17.78 -23.34
N LEU A 195 -15.90 18.31 -22.14
CA LEU A 195 -15.64 17.59 -20.89
C LEU A 195 -16.59 16.39 -20.73
N THR A 196 -17.89 16.58 -20.97
CA THR A 196 -18.91 15.57 -20.70
C THR A 196 -19.08 14.54 -21.81
N GLN A 197 -18.92 14.93 -23.08
CA GLN A 197 -19.19 14.07 -24.23
C GLN A 197 -17.92 13.48 -24.88
N PHE A 198 -16.76 14.11 -24.71
CA PHE A 198 -15.50 13.58 -25.23
C PHE A 198 -14.61 13.04 -24.10
N TRP A 199 -14.21 13.87 -23.14
CA TRP A 199 -13.24 13.47 -22.12
C TRP A 199 -13.80 12.48 -21.09
N TRP A 200 -15.03 12.66 -20.63
CA TRP A 200 -15.63 11.76 -19.67
C TRP A 200 -15.75 10.31 -20.19
N PRO A 201 -16.27 10.04 -21.41
CA PRO A 201 -16.25 8.70 -21.97
C PRO A 201 -14.85 8.06 -22.05
N MET A 202 -13.83 8.86 -22.36
CA MET A 202 -12.45 8.39 -22.48
C MET A 202 -11.76 8.14 -21.13
N LEU A 203 -12.12 8.91 -20.09
CA LEU A 203 -11.44 8.89 -18.79
C LEU A 203 -12.24 8.22 -17.67
N LYS A 204 -13.54 7.95 -17.85
CA LYS A 204 -14.40 7.37 -16.80
C LYS A 204 -13.86 6.05 -16.23
N ILE A 205 -13.30 5.18 -17.07
CA ILE A 205 -12.78 3.88 -16.63
C ILE A 205 -11.48 4.04 -15.83
N PRO A 206 -10.47 4.79 -16.30
CA PRO A 206 -9.31 5.18 -15.50
C PRO A 206 -9.67 5.88 -14.18
N ILE A 207 -10.58 6.85 -14.20
CA ILE A 207 -10.99 7.61 -13.01
C ILE A 207 -11.69 6.70 -12.00
N LEU A 208 -12.64 5.85 -12.44
CA LEU A 208 -13.33 4.92 -11.56
C LEU A 208 -12.39 3.84 -11.01
N SER A 209 -11.40 3.43 -11.79
CA SER A 209 -10.33 2.53 -11.30
C SER A 209 -9.51 3.22 -10.21
N ALA A 210 -9.05 4.45 -10.46
CA ALA A 210 -8.30 5.24 -9.47
C ALA A 210 -9.10 5.49 -8.19
N PHE A 211 -10.40 5.80 -8.31
CA PHE A 211 -11.32 5.92 -7.18
C PHE A 211 -11.36 4.63 -6.35
N THR A 212 -11.60 3.50 -7.01
CA THR A 212 -11.79 2.20 -6.32
C THR A 212 -10.53 1.77 -5.59
N PHE A 213 -9.34 1.93 -6.20
CA PHE A 213 -8.09 1.63 -5.51
C PHE A 213 -7.81 2.60 -4.36
N THR A 214 -8.04 3.90 -4.56
CA THR A 214 -7.83 4.89 -3.49
C THR A 214 -8.77 4.65 -2.31
N PHE A 215 -10.03 4.31 -2.59
CA PHE A 215 -11.00 3.90 -1.58
C PHE A 215 -10.49 2.68 -0.82
N LEU A 216 -10.04 1.64 -1.53
CA LEU A 216 -9.50 0.41 -0.93
C LEU A 216 -8.33 0.69 0.02
N PHE A 217 -7.31 1.42 -0.44
CA PHE A 217 -6.14 1.75 0.39
C PHE A 217 -6.48 2.64 1.59
N SER A 218 -7.46 3.54 1.43
CA SER A 218 -7.91 4.40 2.54
C SER A 218 -8.77 3.62 3.55
N PHE A 219 -9.56 2.65 3.08
CA PHE A 219 -10.43 1.80 3.91
C PHE A 219 -9.61 0.89 4.83
N THR A 220 -8.47 0.38 4.36
CA THR A 220 -7.57 -0.49 5.14
C THR A 220 -6.39 0.28 5.76
N SER A 221 -6.53 1.59 5.97
CA SER A 221 -5.45 2.42 6.47
C SER A 221 -5.30 2.27 7.98
N PHE A 222 -4.14 1.79 8.43
CA PHE A 222 -3.84 1.61 9.85
C PHE A 222 -2.93 2.70 10.42
N ALA A 223 -1.71 2.82 9.89
CA ALA A 223 -0.67 3.70 10.46
C ALA A 223 -1.07 5.19 10.45
N LEU A 224 -1.68 5.65 9.36
CA LEU A 224 -2.12 7.05 9.23
C LEU A 224 -3.22 7.37 10.24
N VAL A 225 -4.22 6.50 10.37
CA VAL A 225 -5.33 6.67 11.33
C VAL A 225 -4.80 6.71 12.75
N ARG A 226 -3.99 5.71 13.15
CA ARG A 226 -3.41 5.60 14.50
C ARG A 226 -2.70 6.88 14.96
N TRP A 227 -1.97 7.56 14.07
CA TRP A 227 -1.13 8.71 14.44
C TRP A 227 -1.75 10.08 14.18
N LEU A 228 -2.54 10.22 13.11
CA LEU A 228 -3.14 11.49 12.74
C LEU A 228 -4.53 11.67 13.34
N ALA A 229 -5.23 10.59 13.66
CA ALA A 229 -6.59 10.56 14.15
C ALA A 229 -6.72 9.62 15.38
N PRO A 230 -5.94 9.83 16.46
CA PRO A 230 -5.81 8.88 17.56
C PRO A 230 -7.11 8.60 18.32
N ASP A 231 -8.03 9.57 18.36
CA ASP A 231 -9.32 9.46 19.06
C ASP A 231 -10.47 9.05 18.11
N MET A 232 -10.16 8.74 16.85
CA MET A 232 -11.14 8.27 15.87
C MET A 232 -10.77 6.87 15.40
N TRP A 233 -11.73 5.95 15.51
CA TRP A 233 -11.52 4.56 15.18
C TRP A 233 -11.93 4.27 13.74
N THR A 234 -11.09 3.59 12.98
CA THR A 234 -11.54 2.81 11.81
C THR A 234 -11.70 1.35 12.22
N LEU A 235 -12.41 0.55 11.42
CA LEU A 235 -12.51 -0.89 11.64
C LEU A 235 -11.12 -1.51 11.71
N GLU A 236 -10.22 -1.15 10.78
CA GLU A 236 -8.83 -1.60 10.74
C GLU A 236 -8.07 -1.25 12.04
N ALA A 237 -8.10 0.02 12.46
CA ALA A 237 -7.36 0.47 13.64
C ALA A 237 -7.92 -0.08 14.95
N LEU A 238 -9.24 -0.21 15.04
CA LEU A 238 -9.90 -0.80 16.19
C LEU A 238 -9.59 -2.29 16.30
N MET A 239 -9.76 -3.05 15.20
CA MET A 239 -9.41 -4.48 15.14
C MET A 239 -7.96 -4.71 15.53
N ALA A 240 -7.03 -3.91 15.02
CA ALA A 240 -5.62 -4.01 15.40
C ALA A 240 -5.48 -3.85 16.92
N THR A 241 -6.04 -2.79 17.49
CA THR A 241 -5.87 -2.46 18.91
C THR A 241 -6.45 -3.52 19.82
N VAL A 242 -7.71 -3.93 19.60
CA VAL A 242 -8.42 -4.86 20.49
C VAL A 242 -8.15 -6.35 20.18
N GLY A 243 -7.71 -6.66 18.96
CA GLY A 243 -7.58 -8.03 18.45
C GLY A 243 -6.65 -8.95 19.24
N GLY A 244 -5.71 -8.39 20.02
CA GLY A 244 -4.85 -9.18 20.92
C GLY A 244 -5.60 -9.87 22.06
N SER A 245 -6.80 -9.40 22.40
CA SER A 245 -7.67 -10.02 23.42
C SER A 245 -8.75 -10.92 22.83
N ALA A 246 -8.88 -10.99 21.51
CA ALA A 246 -9.90 -11.77 20.83
C ALA A 246 -9.63 -13.28 20.90
N GLY A 247 -10.68 -14.10 20.81
CA GLY A 247 -10.58 -15.56 20.77
C GLY A 247 -10.15 -16.19 22.10
N ILE A 248 -10.23 -15.49 23.22
CA ILE A 248 -9.99 -16.05 24.55
C ILE A 248 -11.35 -16.48 25.14
N PRO A 249 -11.55 -17.77 25.47
CA PRO A 249 -12.82 -18.23 26.05
C PRO A 249 -13.17 -17.45 27.32
N ASN A 250 -14.42 -17.01 27.43
CA ASN A 250 -14.97 -16.27 28.57
C ASN A 250 -14.26 -14.94 28.90
N TYR A 251 -13.54 -14.35 27.95
CA TYR A 251 -12.87 -13.06 28.14
C TYR A 251 -13.13 -12.15 26.95
N ARG A 252 -13.66 -10.95 27.23
CA ARG A 252 -14.01 -9.94 26.22
C ARG A 252 -14.70 -10.53 24.98
N LEU A 253 -15.85 -11.18 25.22
CA LEU A 253 -16.66 -11.77 24.14
C LEU A 253 -17.10 -10.72 23.13
N ASP A 254 -17.41 -9.50 23.59
CA ASP A 254 -17.67 -8.29 22.80
C ASP A 254 -16.57 -8.05 21.74
N VAL A 255 -15.30 -8.17 22.14
CA VAL A 255 -14.17 -7.99 21.22
C VAL A 255 -14.07 -9.13 20.22
N SER A 256 -14.30 -10.36 20.66
CA SER A 256 -14.23 -11.52 19.77
C SER A 256 -15.34 -11.47 18.71
N GLN A 257 -16.56 -11.09 19.11
CA GLN A 257 -17.69 -10.85 18.21
C GLN A 257 -17.38 -9.70 17.24
N PHE A 258 -16.89 -8.57 17.76
CA PHE A 258 -16.50 -7.42 16.94
C PHE A 258 -15.43 -7.79 15.91
N VAL A 259 -14.34 -8.48 16.30
CA VAL A 259 -13.26 -8.86 15.37
C VAL A 259 -13.78 -9.81 14.30
N LEU A 260 -14.64 -10.77 14.65
CA LEU A 260 -15.26 -11.68 13.69
C LEU A 260 -16.16 -10.94 12.70
N GLY A 261 -17.06 -10.07 13.19
CA GLY A 261 -17.96 -9.28 12.36
C GLY A 261 -17.24 -8.26 11.48
N ALA A 262 -16.35 -7.47 12.05
CA ALA A 262 -15.59 -6.43 11.35
C ALA A 262 -14.67 -7.02 10.27
N SER A 263 -13.95 -8.11 10.57
CA SER A 263 -13.08 -8.76 9.58
C SER A 263 -13.88 -9.39 8.44
N THR A 264 -15.06 -9.97 8.73
CA THR A 264 -15.95 -10.52 7.71
C THR A 264 -16.52 -9.42 6.80
N LEU A 265 -17.03 -8.34 7.38
CA LEU A 265 -17.53 -7.20 6.63
C LEU A 265 -16.43 -6.58 5.76
N GLN A 266 -15.24 -6.36 6.33
CA GLN A 266 -14.10 -5.81 5.62
C GLN A 266 -13.68 -6.73 4.46
N ALA A 267 -13.59 -8.05 4.65
CA ALA A 267 -13.31 -8.99 3.57
C ALA A 267 -14.34 -8.89 2.44
N ILE A 268 -15.64 -8.80 2.75
CA ILE A 268 -16.70 -8.66 1.73
C ILE A 268 -16.52 -7.38 0.92
N VAL A 269 -16.27 -6.25 1.60
CA VAL A 269 -16.05 -4.95 0.94
C VAL A 269 -14.81 -4.99 0.04
N LEU A 270 -13.71 -5.57 0.51
CA LEU A 270 -12.46 -5.69 -0.26
C LEU A 270 -12.62 -6.62 -1.46
N ILE A 271 -13.26 -7.78 -1.31
CA ILE A 271 -13.56 -8.69 -2.42
C ILE A 271 -14.44 -7.99 -3.47
N ALA A 272 -15.46 -7.24 -3.04
CA ALA A 272 -16.34 -6.49 -3.94
C ALA A 272 -15.57 -5.40 -4.71
N ALA A 273 -14.74 -4.62 -4.01
CA ALA A 273 -13.92 -3.56 -4.60
C ALA A 273 -12.85 -4.09 -5.58
N LEU A 274 -12.16 -5.18 -5.22
CA LEU A 274 -11.19 -5.84 -6.11
C LEU A 274 -11.88 -6.45 -7.34
N SER A 275 -13.04 -7.07 -7.15
CA SER A 275 -13.84 -7.63 -8.25
C SER A 275 -14.30 -6.54 -9.22
N LEU A 276 -14.76 -5.39 -8.70
CA LEU A 276 -15.10 -4.22 -9.49
C LEU A 276 -13.88 -3.71 -10.26
N SER A 277 -12.74 -3.55 -9.58
CA SER A 277 -11.50 -3.06 -10.19
C SER A 277 -11.02 -3.97 -11.32
N GLY A 278 -11.05 -5.30 -11.12
CA GLY A 278 -10.70 -6.28 -12.15
C GLY A 278 -11.59 -6.17 -13.40
N ARG A 279 -12.89 -5.98 -13.21
CA ARG A 279 -13.85 -5.79 -14.33
C ARG A 279 -13.60 -4.48 -15.08
N LEU A 280 -13.29 -3.40 -14.37
CA LEU A 280 -12.97 -2.10 -14.98
C LEU A 280 -11.68 -2.16 -15.81
N GLN A 281 -10.63 -2.80 -15.29
CA GLN A 281 -9.36 -2.94 -16.02
C GLN A 281 -9.51 -3.77 -17.29
N GLN A 282 -10.27 -4.87 -17.27
CA GLN A 282 -10.52 -5.69 -18.47
C GLN A 282 -11.23 -4.92 -19.58
N ARG A 283 -12.10 -3.96 -19.23
CA ARG A 283 -12.76 -3.07 -20.20
C ARG A 283 -11.80 -2.03 -20.76
N ASN A 284 -10.92 -1.48 -19.93
CA ASN A 284 -9.97 -0.45 -20.34
C ASN A 284 -8.98 -0.92 -21.42
N SER A 285 -8.60 -2.20 -21.42
CA SER A 285 -7.67 -2.77 -22.39
C SER A 285 -8.25 -2.96 -23.80
N ARG A 286 -9.54 -2.69 -24.04
CA ARG A 286 -10.23 -3.00 -25.31
C ARG A 286 -10.48 -1.81 -26.23
N GLU A 287 -10.16 -0.58 -25.81
CA GLU A 287 -10.66 0.61 -26.51
C GLU A 287 -9.53 1.60 -26.83
N ILE A 288 -9.24 1.67 -28.15
CA ILE A 288 -8.52 2.73 -28.89
C ILE A 288 -7.04 2.46 -29.16
N GLU A 289 -6.68 2.65 -30.43
CA GLU A 289 -5.31 2.65 -30.94
C GLU A 289 -4.50 3.76 -30.24
N LEU A 290 -3.56 3.36 -29.39
CA LEU A 290 -2.76 4.28 -28.59
C LEU A 290 -1.59 4.80 -29.43
N VAL A 291 -1.37 6.12 -29.39
CA VAL A 291 -0.20 6.74 -30.03
C VAL A 291 0.91 6.95 -29.00
N SER A 292 2.16 6.99 -29.45
CA SER A 292 3.31 7.20 -28.56
C SER A 292 3.19 8.51 -27.78
N GLU A 293 3.55 8.49 -26.50
CA GLU A 293 3.49 9.67 -25.61
C GLU A 293 4.23 10.87 -26.19
N GLY A 294 5.35 10.61 -26.88
CA GLY A 294 6.16 11.63 -27.52
C GLY A 294 5.39 12.40 -28.59
N TYR A 295 4.66 11.69 -29.45
CA TYR A 295 3.92 12.28 -30.57
C TYR A 295 2.69 13.09 -30.11
N SER A 296 1.95 12.60 -29.11
CA SER A 296 0.79 13.35 -28.59
C SER A 296 1.24 14.68 -27.97
N ARG A 297 2.31 14.66 -27.17
CA ARG A 297 2.80 15.85 -26.46
C ARG A 297 3.49 16.86 -27.37
N THR A 298 4.28 16.43 -28.36
CA THR A 298 4.93 17.36 -29.32
C THR A 298 3.92 18.24 -30.04
N THR A 299 2.73 17.70 -30.28
CA THR A 299 1.66 18.41 -30.99
C THR A 299 1.09 19.59 -30.18
N ILE A 300 1.05 19.49 -28.84
CA ILE A 300 0.50 20.54 -27.96
C ILE A 300 1.60 21.53 -27.52
N GLY A 301 2.82 21.05 -27.27
CA GLY A 301 3.96 21.87 -26.89
C GLY A 301 4.16 22.05 -25.37
N ARG A 302 4.86 23.13 -24.99
CA ARG A 302 5.31 23.38 -23.61
C ARG A 302 4.17 23.91 -22.71
N PRO A 303 4.18 23.59 -21.40
CA PRO A 303 3.16 24.07 -20.47
C PRO A 303 3.25 25.59 -20.28
N GLY A 304 2.08 26.23 -20.15
CA GLY A 304 1.94 27.63 -19.70
C GLY A 304 2.23 27.81 -18.20
N LEU A 305 1.93 28.98 -17.64
CA LEU A 305 2.23 29.32 -16.25
C LEU A 305 1.44 28.45 -15.24
N LEU A 306 0.12 28.32 -15.42
CA LEU A 306 -0.75 27.60 -14.49
C LEU A 306 -0.37 26.12 -14.32
N PRO A 307 -0.17 25.32 -15.39
CA PRO A 307 0.31 23.94 -15.23
C PRO A 307 1.68 23.85 -14.54
N ARG A 308 2.60 24.81 -14.77
CA ARG A 308 3.91 24.83 -14.10
C ARG A 308 3.77 25.05 -12.59
N ILE A 309 2.96 26.02 -12.19
CA ILE A 309 2.66 26.27 -10.76
C ILE A 309 1.97 25.06 -10.16
N GLY A 310 1.00 24.46 -10.85
CA GLY A 310 0.29 23.28 -10.39
C GLY A 310 1.18 22.06 -10.18
N ILE A 311 2.10 21.77 -11.12
CA ILE A 311 3.07 20.68 -10.98
C ILE A 311 4.13 20.98 -9.93
N LEU A 312 4.57 22.23 -9.81
CA LEU A 312 5.47 22.65 -8.71
C LEU A 312 4.80 22.41 -7.36
N PHE A 313 3.55 22.86 -7.19
CA PHE A 313 2.78 22.63 -5.97
C PHE A 313 2.61 21.13 -5.68
N ALA A 314 2.26 20.33 -6.69
CA ALA A 314 2.14 18.88 -6.55
C ALA A 314 3.45 18.22 -6.11
N THR A 315 4.58 18.68 -6.65
CA THR A 315 5.91 18.18 -6.29
C THR A 315 6.28 18.57 -4.86
N VAL A 316 6.01 19.82 -4.47
CA VAL A 316 6.19 20.29 -3.08
C VAL A 316 5.30 19.51 -2.13
N PHE A 317 4.03 19.31 -2.48
CA PHE A 317 3.09 18.51 -1.70
C PHE A 317 3.60 17.07 -1.51
N ALA A 318 4.11 16.43 -2.57
CA ALA A 318 4.68 15.09 -2.49
C ALA A 318 5.93 15.02 -1.58
N LEU A 319 6.81 16.03 -1.62
CA LEU A 319 8.08 16.00 -0.89
C LEU A 319 8.00 16.59 0.53
N ALA A 320 7.03 17.46 0.82
CA ALA A 320 6.97 18.22 2.06
C ALA A 320 6.88 17.35 3.34
N PRO A 321 6.02 16.29 3.42
CA PRO A 321 5.99 15.44 4.62
C PRO A 321 7.32 14.74 4.88
N LEU A 322 7.98 14.25 3.82
CA LEU A 322 9.26 13.54 3.90
C LEU A 322 10.39 14.47 4.32
N ALA A 323 10.46 15.67 3.74
CA ALA A 323 11.42 16.69 4.11
C ALA A 323 11.19 17.18 5.56
N SER A 324 9.93 17.38 5.96
CA SER A 324 9.59 17.80 7.32
C SER A 324 9.98 16.75 8.36
N MET A 325 9.81 15.46 8.05
CA MET A 325 10.26 14.36 8.91
C MET A 325 11.79 14.36 9.08
N ALA A 326 12.53 14.49 7.98
CA ALA A 326 13.99 14.53 8.00
C ALA A 326 14.51 15.74 8.79
N LEU A 327 13.91 16.92 8.61
CA LEU A 327 14.25 18.12 9.38
C LEU A 327 13.89 17.96 10.87
N ALA A 328 12.75 17.34 11.16
CA ALA A 328 12.30 17.05 12.52
C ALA A 328 13.25 16.11 13.28
N SER A 329 14.05 15.30 12.59
CA SER A 329 15.02 14.38 13.21
C SER A 329 16.25 15.08 13.81
N VAL A 330 16.61 16.27 13.32
CA VAL A 330 17.78 17.04 13.79
C VAL A 330 17.40 18.28 14.60
N ARG A 331 16.11 18.63 14.61
CA ARG A 331 15.57 19.79 15.33
C ARG A 331 14.98 19.35 16.67
N ILE A 332 15.68 19.66 17.76
CA ILE A 332 15.31 19.30 19.13
C ILE A 332 14.70 20.52 19.81
N ARG A 333 13.53 20.32 20.45
CA ARG A 333 12.85 21.35 21.24
C ARG A 333 13.32 21.31 22.68
N ASN A 334 13.90 22.40 23.17
CA ASN A 334 14.15 22.58 24.60
C ASN A 334 12.81 22.83 25.31
N ARG A 335 12.51 22.06 26.34
CA ARG A 335 11.23 22.14 27.06
C ARG A 335 11.12 23.39 27.93
N THR A 336 12.21 23.85 28.53
CA THR A 336 12.16 24.94 29.52
C THR A 336 12.12 26.31 28.87
N THR A 337 12.86 26.51 27.79
CA THR A 337 12.96 27.79 27.08
C THR A 337 12.07 27.88 25.83
N GLU A 338 11.41 26.78 25.47
CA GLU A 338 10.73 26.58 24.18
C GLU A 338 11.62 26.84 22.94
N SER A 339 12.93 27.00 23.13
CA SER A 339 13.87 27.27 22.04
C SER A 339 14.24 25.98 21.30
N TYR A 340 14.63 26.11 20.04
CA TYR A 340 15.07 24.98 19.23
C TYR A 340 16.58 24.96 19.09
N ARG A 341 17.17 23.76 19.18
CA ARG A 341 18.56 23.51 18.84
C ARG A 341 18.67 22.49 17.72
N TRP A 342 19.68 22.67 16.88
CA TRP A 342 20.01 21.74 15.80
C TRP A 342 21.16 20.85 16.29
N SER A 343 20.92 19.55 16.40
CA SER A 343 21.91 18.60 16.90
C SER A 343 21.63 17.19 16.38
N PHE A 344 22.69 16.39 16.29
CA PHE A 344 22.64 14.97 15.93
C PHE A 344 22.49 14.04 17.15
N GLU A 345 22.25 14.57 18.35
CA GLU A 345 22.01 13.78 19.57
C GLU A 345 20.88 12.75 19.41
N ALA A 346 19.81 13.12 18.72
CA ALA A 346 18.69 12.21 18.43
C ALA A 346 19.12 11.04 17.53
N TRP A 347 20.00 11.30 16.56
CA TRP A 347 20.59 10.26 15.71
C TRP A 347 21.51 9.35 16.51
N GLN A 348 22.33 9.92 17.40
CA GLN A 348 23.18 9.12 18.30
C GLN A 348 22.33 8.22 19.21
N SER A 349 21.28 8.77 19.83
CA SER A 349 20.32 8.02 20.65
C SER A 349 19.58 6.94 19.86
N ALA A 350 19.25 7.20 18.58
CA ALA A 350 18.60 6.21 17.72
C ALA A 350 19.55 5.05 17.38
N PHE A 351 20.82 5.33 17.13
CA PHE A 351 21.82 4.33 16.75
C PHE A 351 22.38 3.53 17.93
N GLN A 352 22.44 4.13 19.12
CA GLN A 352 22.88 3.42 20.33
C GLN A 352 21.77 2.52 20.89
N GLY A 353 20.50 2.92 20.77
CA GLY A 353 19.41 2.25 21.48
C GLY A 353 19.50 2.48 22.99
N ASP A 354 18.67 1.78 23.76
CA ASP A 354 18.74 1.74 25.23
C ASP A 354 18.13 0.42 25.72
N LEU A 355 18.18 0.13 27.02
CA LEU A 355 17.58 -1.09 27.61
C LEU A 355 16.07 -1.21 27.37
N SER A 356 15.40 -0.11 27.02
CA SER A 356 13.95 -0.08 26.76
C SER A 356 13.57 -0.25 25.28
N TYR A 357 14.51 -0.17 24.32
CA TYR A 357 14.22 -0.32 22.88
C TYR A 357 15.43 -0.75 22.07
N ALA A 358 15.17 -1.50 21.01
CA ALA A 358 16.18 -1.89 20.02
C ALA A 358 16.81 -0.66 19.34
N SER A 359 18.11 -0.76 19.04
CA SER A 359 18.80 0.26 18.26
C SER A 359 18.32 0.27 16.80
N VAL A 360 18.45 1.40 16.10
CA VAL A 360 18.12 1.48 14.66
C VAL A 360 18.89 0.46 13.82
N PRO A 361 20.21 0.23 14.01
CA PRO A 361 20.93 -0.82 13.28
C PRO A 361 20.37 -2.22 13.52
N GLU A 362 19.97 -2.54 14.75
CA GLU A 362 19.38 -3.83 15.10
C GLU A 362 18.00 -4.00 14.43
N ALA A 363 17.11 -3.02 14.57
CA ALA A 363 15.79 -3.07 13.96
C ALA A 363 15.85 -3.05 12.42
N LEU A 364 16.81 -2.33 11.84
CA LEU A 364 17.10 -2.36 10.40
C LEU A 364 17.58 -3.75 9.96
N THR A 365 18.46 -4.38 10.73
CA THR A 365 18.94 -5.74 10.46
C THR A 365 17.80 -6.74 10.49
N ASN A 366 16.95 -6.70 11.53
CA ASN A 366 15.76 -7.55 11.61
C ASN A 366 14.86 -7.35 10.39
N SER A 367 14.60 -6.10 10.01
CA SER A 367 13.76 -5.76 8.86
C SER A 367 14.34 -6.31 7.55
N LEU A 368 15.64 -6.19 7.34
CA LEU A 368 16.32 -6.72 6.15
C LEU A 368 16.32 -8.24 6.13
N VAL A 369 16.55 -8.90 7.27
CA VAL A 369 16.51 -10.37 7.37
C VAL A 369 15.10 -10.89 7.08
N TYR A 370 14.07 -10.25 7.64
CA TYR A 370 12.68 -10.60 7.37
C TYR A 370 12.30 -10.35 5.91
N ALA A 371 12.74 -9.24 5.34
CA ALA A 371 12.48 -8.92 3.92
C ALA A 371 13.18 -9.90 2.97
N LEU A 372 14.41 -10.32 3.29
CA LEU A 372 15.12 -11.36 2.52
C LEU A 372 14.45 -12.72 2.66
N GLY A 373 14.06 -13.12 3.87
CA GLY A 373 13.33 -14.37 4.10
C GLY A 373 11.99 -14.39 3.38
N CYS A 374 11.23 -13.29 3.48
CA CYS A 374 9.98 -13.08 2.77
C CYS A 374 10.18 -13.15 1.25
N LEU A 375 11.21 -12.49 0.71
CA LEU A 375 11.55 -12.53 -0.72
C LEU A 375 11.80 -13.95 -1.18
N LEU A 376 12.60 -14.72 -0.45
CA LEU A 376 12.91 -16.11 -0.81
C LEU A 376 11.64 -16.96 -0.83
N ILE A 377 10.82 -16.90 0.23
CA ILE A 377 9.57 -17.66 0.32
C ILE A 377 8.61 -17.26 -0.81
N SER A 378 8.40 -15.96 -1.00
CA SER A 378 7.40 -15.43 -1.93
C SER A 378 7.80 -15.60 -3.39
N CYS A 379 9.09 -15.44 -3.72
CA CYS A 379 9.59 -15.69 -5.07
C CYS A 379 9.51 -17.18 -5.42
N ILE A 380 9.88 -18.08 -4.51
CA ILE A 380 9.84 -19.52 -4.73
C ILE A 380 8.38 -19.99 -4.90
N LEU A 381 7.52 -19.68 -3.92
CA LEU A 381 6.11 -20.08 -3.97
C LEU A 381 5.39 -19.42 -5.15
N GLY A 382 5.56 -18.12 -5.33
CA GLY A 382 4.92 -17.35 -6.41
C GLY A 382 5.33 -17.85 -7.79
N PHE A 383 6.61 -18.18 -8.00
CA PHE A 383 7.07 -18.78 -9.24
C PHE A 383 6.38 -20.12 -9.52
N PHE A 384 6.34 -21.02 -8.54
CA PHE A 384 5.73 -22.34 -8.74
C PHE A 384 4.22 -22.29 -8.91
N VAL A 385 3.53 -21.40 -8.20
CA VAL A 385 2.09 -21.20 -8.38
C VAL A 385 1.80 -20.63 -9.77
N ALA A 386 2.52 -19.58 -10.20
CA ALA A 386 2.40 -19.03 -11.55
C ALA A 386 2.69 -20.10 -12.63
N HIS A 387 3.74 -20.90 -12.43
CA HIS A 387 4.07 -22.01 -13.32
C HIS A 387 2.94 -23.05 -13.39
N SER A 388 2.34 -23.40 -12.26
CA SER A 388 1.22 -24.35 -12.17
C SER A 388 -0.03 -23.82 -12.87
N ILE A 389 -0.37 -22.54 -12.69
CA ILE A 389 -1.50 -21.90 -13.41
C ILE A 389 -1.26 -21.98 -14.92
N HIS A 390 -0.09 -21.53 -15.39
CA HIS A 390 0.26 -21.56 -16.81
C HIS A 390 0.27 -22.99 -17.39
N ALA A 391 0.74 -23.97 -16.60
CA ALA A 391 0.72 -25.37 -17.02
C ALA A 391 -0.70 -25.93 -17.16
N LEU A 392 -1.63 -25.55 -16.28
CA LEU A 392 -3.04 -25.93 -16.39
C LEU A 392 -3.71 -25.32 -17.63
N GLU A 393 -3.35 -24.08 -17.98
CA GLU A 393 -3.81 -23.42 -19.22
C GLU A 393 -3.33 -24.18 -20.46
N LYS A 394 -2.05 -24.58 -20.51
CA LYS A 394 -1.51 -25.41 -21.60
C LYS A 394 -2.18 -26.78 -21.71
N GLN A 395 -2.64 -27.33 -20.59
CA GLN A 395 -3.41 -28.59 -20.54
C GLN A 395 -4.90 -28.41 -20.86
N LYS A 396 -5.34 -27.22 -21.30
CA LYS A 396 -6.74 -26.87 -21.57
C LYS A 396 -7.66 -27.01 -20.35
N ARG A 397 -7.11 -27.00 -19.13
CA ARG A 397 -7.86 -27.05 -17.85
C ARG A 397 -8.19 -25.64 -17.34
N TYR A 398 -8.81 -24.83 -18.19
CA TYR A 398 -9.01 -23.39 -17.95
C TYR A 398 -9.78 -23.08 -16.67
N LYS A 399 -10.81 -23.87 -16.33
CA LYS A 399 -11.59 -23.66 -15.09
C LYS A 399 -10.74 -23.81 -13.82
N LEU A 400 -9.87 -24.82 -13.77
CA LEU A 400 -8.98 -25.03 -12.64
C LEU A 400 -7.87 -23.98 -12.58
N ALA A 401 -7.34 -23.58 -13.74
CA ALA A 401 -6.36 -22.49 -13.82
C ALA A 401 -6.96 -21.17 -13.30
N GLN A 402 -8.17 -20.83 -13.71
CA GLN A 402 -8.89 -19.63 -13.26
C GLN A 402 -9.20 -19.69 -11.76
N MET A 403 -9.66 -20.84 -11.25
CA MET A 403 -9.91 -21.02 -9.82
C MET A 403 -8.62 -20.80 -9.02
N LEU A 404 -7.50 -21.40 -9.45
CA LEU A 404 -6.21 -21.23 -8.78
C LEU A 404 -5.69 -19.78 -8.87
N ASP A 405 -5.85 -19.11 -10.01
CA ASP A 405 -5.49 -17.71 -10.20
C ASP A 405 -6.28 -16.82 -9.23
N VAL A 406 -7.61 -17.01 -9.13
CA VAL A 406 -8.47 -16.29 -8.18
C VAL A 406 -8.10 -16.57 -6.73
N MET A 407 -7.89 -17.84 -6.35
CA MET A 407 -7.50 -18.19 -4.98
C MET A 407 -6.14 -17.59 -4.60
N SER A 408 -5.22 -17.46 -5.56
CA SER A 408 -3.93 -16.80 -5.32
C SER A 408 -4.02 -15.29 -5.12
N MET A 409 -5.13 -14.68 -5.50
CA MET A 409 -5.38 -13.25 -5.24
C MET A 409 -6.10 -13.02 -3.91
N LEU A 410 -6.59 -14.06 -3.23
CA LEU A 410 -7.36 -13.92 -1.99
C LEU A 410 -6.64 -13.12 -0.89
N PRO A 411 -5.32 -13.24 -0.65
CA PRO A 411 -4.66 -12.43 0.37
C PRO A 411 -4.73 -10.92 0.12
N LEU A 412 -4.90 -10.48 -1.14
CA LEU A 412 -5.08 -9.05 -1.44
C LEU A 412 -6.44 -8.53 -0.94
N ALA A 413 -7.40 -9.43 -0.72
CA ALA A 413 -8.69 -9.12 -0.14
C ALA A 413 -8.68 -9.11 1.40
N VAL A 414 -7.52 -9.33 2.01
CA VAL A 414 -7.30 -9.36 3.45
C VAL A 414 -6.27 -8.27 3.78
N SER A 415 -6.61 -7.37 4.70
CA SER A 415 -5.69 -6.32 5.13
C SER A 415 -4.51 -6.88 5.94
N GLY A 416 -3.42 -6.12 6.10
CA GLY A 416 -2.29 -6.50 6.94
C GLY A 416 -2.68 -6.84 8.38
N VAL A 417 -3.58 -6.05 9.00
CA VAL A 417 -4.05 -6.33 10.38
C VAL A 417 -4.79 -7.66 10.44
N MET A 418 -5.73 -7.92 9.53
CA MET A 418 -6.44 -9.21 9.45
C MET A 418 -5.48 -10.40 9.27
N VAL A 419 -4.44 -10.27 8.44
CA VAL A 419 -3.40 -11.30 8.32
C VAL A 419 -2.67 -11.52 9.65
N GLY A 420 -2.28 -10.43 10.32
CA GLY A 420 -1.66 -10.50 11.65
C GLY A 420 -2.56 -11.16 12.70
N ILE A 421 -3.86 -10.82 12.72
CA ILE A 421 -4.86 -11.44 13.59
C ILE A 421 -5.04 -12.92 13.23
N GLY A 422 -5.04 -13.29 11.95
CA GLY A 422 -5.10 -14.68 11.50
C GLY A 422 -3.94 -15.51 12.04
N VAL A 423 -2.72 -14.98 11.95
CA VAL A 423 -1.52 -15.64 12.53
C VAL A 423 -1.62 -15.71 14.06
N LEU A 424 -2.03 -14.63 14.72
CA LEU A 424 -2.14 -14.55 16.18
C LEU A 424 -3.20 -15.49 16.76
N LEU A 425 -4.41 -15.47 16.20
CA LEU A 425 -5.54 -16.24 16.70
C LEU A 425 -5.51 -17.70 16.24
N GLY A 426 -5.06 -17.95 15.01
CA GLY A 426 -4.99 -19.27 14.41
C GLY A 426 -3.67 -19.98 14.72
N VAL A 427 -2.59 -19.56 14.05
CA VAL A 427 -1.30 -20.28 14.07
C VAL A 427 -0.68 -20.32 15.46
N LEU A 428 -0.54 -19.17 16.12
CA LEU A 428 0.11 -19.07 17.43
C LEU A 428 -0.66 -19.76 18.55
N LYS A 429 -1.95 -20.04 18.37
CA LYS A 429 -2.73 -20.80 19.35
C LYS A 429 -2.44 -22.30 19.28
N ILE A 430 -2.30 -22.83 18.06
CA ILE A 430 -1.97 -24.24 17.84
C ILE A 430 -0.49 -24.47 18.13
N TRP A 431 0.37 -23.53 17.76
CA TRP A 431 1.82 -23.62 17.91
C TRP A 431 2.38 -22.44 18.73
N PRO A 432 2.14 -22.39 20.06
CA PRO A 432 2.59 -21.27 20.90
C PRO A 432 4.10 -21.03 20.87
N ALA A 433 4.89 -22.09 20.67
CA ALA A 433 6.35 -22.00 20.56
C ALA A 433 6.83 -21.09 19.41
N LEU A 434 5.99 -20.88 18.39
CA LEU A 434 6.30 -20.00 17.25
C LEU A 434 6.33 -18.52 17.67
N PHE A 435 5.76 -18.15 18.83
CA PHE A 435 5.84 -16.79 19.35
C PHE A 435 7.30 -16.37 19.64
N SER A 436 8.14 -17.31 20.06
CA SER A 436 9.57 -17.08 20.30
C SER A 436 10.44 -17.34 19.06
N PHE A 437 9.84 -17.68 17.92
CA PHE A 437 10.58 -17.94 16.70
C PHE A 437 10.91 -16.64 15.98
N TYR A 438 12.20 -16.35 15.84
CA TYR A 438 12.71 -15.14 15.19
C TYR A 438 12.12 -14.90 13.79
N GLY A 439 11.84 -15.96 13.01
CA GLY A 439 11.30 -15.86 11.65
C GLY A 439 9.78 -15.68 11.57
N LEU A 440 9.06 -15.55 12.68
CA LEU A 440 7.59 -15.43 12.70
C LEU A 440 7.05 -14.31 11.78
N PRO A 441 7.63 -13.09 11.72
CA PRO A 441 7.13 -12.03 10.83
C PRO A 441 7.23 -12.35 9.34
N MET A 442 8.11 -13.27 8.93
CA MET A 442 8.26 -13.66 7.52
C MET A 442 6.97 -14.31 6.98
N LEU A 443 6.21 -15.00 7.82
CA LEU A 443 4.97 -15.68 7.44
C LEU A 443 3.88 -14.70 6.96
N PRO A 444 3.41 -13.73 7.77
CA PRO A 444 2.42 -12.77 7.32
C PRO A 444 2.93 -11.90 6.16
N HIS A 445 4.23 -11.56 6.12
CA HIS A 445 4.82 -10.81 5.00
C HIS A 445 4.75 -11.61 3.70
N ALA A 446 5.06 -12.92 3.74
CA ALA A 446 4.98 -13.79 2.57
C ALA A 446 3.53 -13.97 2.09
N MET A 447 2.57 -14.05 3.01
CA MET A 447 1.12 -14.11 2.68
C MET A 447 0.70 -12.87 1.87
N LEU A 448 1.16 -11.68 2.26
CA LEU A 448 0.81 -10.42 1.60
C LEU A 448 1.55 -10.20 0.28
N THR A 449 2.80 -10.66 0.16
CA THR A 449 3.66 -10.31 -0.99
C THR A 449 3.63 -11.33 -2.14
N THR A 450 3.40 -12.62 -1.85
CA THR A 450 3.38 -13.68 -2.88
C THR A 450 2.35 -13.43 -4.02
N PRO A 451 1.13 -12.91 -3.79
CA PRO A 451 0.19 -12.60 -4.88
C PRO A 451 0.76 -11.61 -5.91
N PHE A 452 1.55 -10.64 -5.48
CA PHE A 452 2.20 -9.67 -6.39
C PHE A 452 3.27 -10.35 -7.25
N VAL A 453 4.04 -11.28 -6.68
CA VAL A 453 5.00 -12.10 -7.44
C VAL A 453 4.28 -12.89 -8.53
N ILE A 454 3.17 -13.56 -8.19
CA ILE A 454 2.36 -14.32 -9.16
C ILE A 454 1.86 -13.40 -10.27
N ARG A 455 1.36 -12.21 -9.91
CA ARG A 455 0.82 -11.24 -10.87
C ARG A 455 1.86 -10.69 -11.84
N ILE A 456 3.14 -10.64 -11.45
CA ILE A 456 4.25 -10.22 -12.31
C ILE A 456 4.75 -11.38 -13.18
N LEU A 457 4.90 -12.57 -12.61
CA LEU A 457 5.49 -13.71 -13.30
C LEU A 457 4.51 -14.40 -14.26
N LEU A 458 3.22 -14.49 -13.92
CA LEU A 458 2.24 -15.22 -14.73
C LEU A 458 2.05 -14.61 -16.14
N PRO A 459 1.86 -13.28 -16.32
CA PRO A 459 1.82 -12.68 -17.65
C PRO A 459 3.11 -12.89 -18.44
N ALA A 460 4.27 -12.73 -17.78
CA ALA A 460 5.57 -12.95 -18.41
C ALA A 460 5.74 -14.39 -18.90
N MET A 461 5.24 -15.37 -18.15
CA MET A 461 5.22 -16.77 -18.57
C MET A 461 4.29 -17.02 -19.77
N ARG A 462 3.18 -16.28 -19.86
CA ARG A 462 2.23 -16.37 -21.00
C ARG A 462 2.80 -15.75 -22.28
N GLU A 463 3.69 -14.77 -22.16
CA GLU A 463 4.36 -14.11 -23.30
C GLU A 463 5.50 -14.94 -23.91
N ILE A 464 6.09 -15.87 -23.16
CA ILE A 464 7.18 -16.71 -23.69
C ILE A 464 6.64 -17.70 -24.72
N ASP A 465 7.18 -17.61 -25.94
CA ASP A 465 6.86 -18.52 -27.05
C ASP A 465 7.14 -19.99 -26.67
N SER A 466 6.19 -20.87 -27.00
CA SER A 466 6.36 -22.32 -26.85
C SER A 466 7.54 -22.87 -27.66
N ASP A 467 7.93 -22.21 -28.73
CA ASP A 467 8.99 -22.65 -29.63
C ASP A 467 10.35 -22.73 -28.93
N TYR A 468 10.61 -21.86 -27.94
CA TYR A 468 11.85 -21.94 -27.16
C TYR A 468 11.98 -23.25 -26.37
N ASP A 469 10.88 -23.80 -25.85
CA ASP A 469 10.90 -25.08 -25.13
C ASP A 469 11.13 -26.24 -26.12
N ALA A 470 10.52 -26.16 -27.32
CA ALA A 470 10.71 -27.14 -28.39
C ALA A 470 12.14 -27.14 -28.94
N MET A 471 12.73 -25.97 -29.19
CA MET A 471 14.13 -25.83 -29.61
C MET A 471 15.09 -26.43 -28.57
N GLY A 472 14.81 -26.23 -27.27
CA GLY A 472 15.59 -26.87 -26.21
C GLY A 472 15.53 -28.40 -26.25
N MET A 473 14.39 -28.98 -26.64
CA MET A 473 14.25 -30.43 -26.82
C MET A 473 15.08 -30.93 -28.01
N VAL A 474 15.10 -30.20 -29.12
CA VAL A 474 15.92 -30.51 -30.30
C VAL A 474 17.42 -30.47 -29.97
N LEU A 475 17.85 -29.53 -29.13
CA LEU A 475 19.24 -29.43 -28.63
C LEU A 475 19.61 -30.51 -27.60
N GLY A 476 18.72 -31.47 -27.32
CA GLY A 476 18.96 -32.56 -26.37
C GLY A 476 18.89 -32.14 -24.90
N TYR A 477 18.38 -30.93 -24.58
CA TYR A 477 18.27 -30.49 -23.20
C TYR A 477 17.13 -31.21 -22.48
N ASN A 478 17.42 -31.74 -21.29
CA ASN A 478 16.39 -32.28 -20.40
C ASN A 478 15.54 -31.17 -19.75
N SER A 479 14.43 -31.53 -19.10
CA SER A 479 13.50 -30.56 -18.52
C SER A 479 14.12 -29.59 -17.51
N THR A 480 15.09 -30.06 -16.71
CA THR A 480 15.81 -29.23 -15.72
C THR A 480 16.77 -28.27 -16.42
N GLN A 481 17.48 -28.74 -17.45
CA GLN A 481 18.36 -27.89 -18.26
C GLN A 481 17.55 -26.80 -18.98
N ARG A 482 16.41 -27.14 -19.60
CA ARG A 482 15.54 -26.14 -20.24
C ARG A 482 15.00 -25.13 -19.23
N PHE A 483 14.70 -25.57 -18.01
CA PHE A 483 14.30 -24.68 -16.93
C PHE A 483 15.37 -23.62 -16.61
N PHE A 484 16.60 -24.05 -16.29
CA PHE A 484 17.67 -23.15 -15.87
C PHE A 484 18.33 -22.38 -17.03
N LYS A 485 18.38 -22.96 -18.24
CA LYS A 485 19.06 -22.35 -19.40
C LYS A 485 18.15 -21.54 -20.30
N ILE A 486 16.84 -21.77 -20.27
CA ILE A 486 15.88 -21.08 -21.17
C ILE A 486 14.89 -20.26 -20.33
N LYS A 487 14.08 -20.92 -19.48
CA LYS A 487 12.97 -20.26 -18.78
C LYS A 487 13.44 -19.19 -17.79
N ILE A 488 14.40 -19.53 -16.91
CA ILE A 488 14.89 -18.58 -15.89
C ILE A 488 15.58 -17.36 -16.54
N PRO A 489 16.48 -17.50 -17.54
CA PRO A 489 17.07 -16.34 -18.21
C PRO A 489 16.06 -15.43 -18.90
N LEU A 490 15.02 -15.99 -19.53
CA LEU A 490 13.95 -15.20 -20.16
C LEU A 490 13.07 -14.47 -19.13
N LEU A 491 12.82 -15.07 -17.97
CA LEU A 491 12.04 -14.48 -16.88
C LEU A 491 12.86 -13.61 -15.93
N LYS A 492 14.20 -13.55 -16.09
CA LYS A 492 15.10 -12.84 -15.18
C LYS A 492 14.68 -11.40 -14.90
N PRO A 493 14.29 -10.57 -15.90
CA PRO A 493 13.86 -9.20 -15.63
C PRO A 493 12.64 -9.14 -14.70
N GLN A 494 11.65 -9.99 -14.93
CA GLN A 494 10.41 -10.01 -14.15
C GLN A 494 10.62 -10.62 -12.76
N ILE A 495 11.53 -11.58 -12.62
CA ILE A 495 11.97 -12.08 -11.31
C ILE A 495 12.61 -10.94 -10.51
N VAL A 496 13.52 -10.16 -11.10
CA VAL A 496 14.15 -9.01 -10.41
C VAL A 496 13.11 -7.99 -9.97
N VAL A 497 12.15 -7.65 -10.83
CA VAL A 497 11.06 -6.72 -10.50
C VAL A 497 10.20 -7.28 -9.36
N ALA A 498 9.80 -8.55 -9.43
CA ALA A 498 9.01 -9.20 -8.39
C ALA A 498 9.75 -9.28 -7.04
N SER A 499 11.04 -9.61 -7.06
CA SER A 499 11.90 -9.66 -5.87
C SER A 499 12.02 -8.28 -5.22
N ALA A 500 12.30 -7.25 -6.00
CA ALA A 500 12.46 -5.90 -5.47
C ALA A 500 11.15 -5.36 -4.89
N LEU A 501 10.02 -5.62 -5.56
CA LEU A 501 8.70 -5.26 -5.05
C LEU A 501 8.38 -6.00 -3.74
N SER A 502 8.63 -7.31 -3.68
CA SER A 502 8.41 -8.11 -2.47
C SER A 502 9.23 -7.60 -1.27
N MET A 503 10.48 -7.21 -1.50
CA MET A 503 11.35 -6.65 -0.46
C MET A 503 10.87 -5.27 0.00
N ALA A 504 10.44 -4.41 -0.92
CA ALA A 504 9.90 -3.10 -0.59
C ALA A 504 8.63 -3.18 0.26
N PHE A 505 7.68 -4.06 -0.11
CA PHE A 505 6.47 -4.29 0.67
C PHE A 505 6.76 -4.84 2.07
N SER A 506 7.64 -5.86 2.19
CA SER A 506 7.97 -6.45 3.49
C SER A 506 8.68 -5.47 4.42
N LEU A 507 9.59 -4.64 3.92
CA LEU A 507 10.24 -3.59 4.72
C LEU A 507 9.27 -2.52 5.22
N GLY A 508 8.22 -2.24 4.44
CA GLY A 508 7.17 -1.30 4.80
C GLY A 508 6.03 -1.92 5.61
N GLU A 509 6.05 -3.22 5.86
CA GLU A 509 4.91 -3.93 6.46
C GLU A 509 4.80 -3.63 7.95
N PHE A 510 3.83 -2.77 8.26
CA PHE A 510 3.53 -2.32 9.62
C PHE A 510 2.33 -3.04 10.22
N GLY A 511 1.25 -3.25 9.47
CA GLY A 511 -0.04 -3.70 10.02
C GLY A 511 0.04 -5.10 10.61
N ALA A 512 0.50 -6.08 9.82
CA ALA A 512 0.62 -7.45 10.30
C ALA A 512 1.68 -7.58 11.40
N SER A 513 2.81 -6.91 11.21
CA SER A 513 3.93 -6.87 12.16
C SER A 513 3.48 -6.32 13.52
N TRP A 514 2.68 -5.27 13.55
CA TRP A 514 2.22 -4.61 14.78
C TRP A 514 1.30 -5.52 15.61
N VAL A 515 0.48 -6.33 14.94
CA VAL A 515 -0.38 -7.30 15.63
C VAL A 515 0.42 -8.47 16.20
N VAL A 516 1.45 -8.94 15.49
CA VAL A 516 2.19 -10.16 15.83
C VAL A 516 3.37 -9.89 16.77
N LEU A 517 4.07 -8.77 16.63
CA LEU A 517 5.29 -8.43 17.38
C LEU A 517 5.00 -7.60 18.66
N ARG A 518 3.90 -7.87 19.37
CA ARG A 518 3.44 -7.06 20.52
C ARG A 518 4.41 -7.00 21.71
N SER A 519 5.32 -7.96 21.81
CA SER A 519 6.28 -8.03 22.91
C SER A 519 7.46 -8.94 22.54
N GLY A 520 8.57 -8.40 22.03
CA GLY A 520 9.77 -9.20 21.77
C GLY A 520 10.95 -8.41 21.19
N ALA A 521 12.16 -8.81 21.57
CA ALA A 521 13.47 -8.20 21.27
C ALA A 521 13.86 -8.11 19.77
N TRP A 522 12.94 -8.35 18.84
CA TRP A 522 13.21 -8.44 17.40
C TRP A 522 12.33 -7.50 16.59
N ASP A 523 12.19 -6.27 17.09
CA ASP A 523 11.38 -5.25 16.44
C ASP A 523 11.89 -4.97 15.03
N THR A 524 10.94 -4.81 14.10
CA THR A 524 11.24 -4.25 12.79
C THR A 524 11.34 -2.73 12.90
N LEU A 525 12.01 -2.11 11.94
CA LEU A 525 12.22 -0.68 11.92
C LEU A 525 10.89 0.11 11.90
N PRO A 526 9.83 -0.30 11.16
CA PRO A 526 8.50 0.29 11.29
C PRO A 526 7.91 0.21 12.71
N ILE A 527 8.09 -0.91 13.41
CA ILE A 527 7.60 -1.10 14.78
C ILE A 527 8.40 -0.26 15.77
N LEU A 528 9.72 -0.19 15.61
CA LEU A 528 10.57 0.67 16.42
C LEU A 528 10.14 2.14 16.32
N VAL A 529 9.80 2.63 15.11
CA VAL A 529 9.27 3.99 14.92
C VAL A 529 7.99 4.21 15.73
N ASP A 530 7.03 3.27 15.66
CA ASP A 530 5.78 3.35 16.43
C ASP A 530 6.02 3.32 17.94
N GLN A 531 6.90 2.42 18.41
CA GLN A 531 7.24 2.31 19.82
C GLN A 531 7.89 3.59 20.35
N LEU A 532 8.88 4.13 19.63
CA LEU A 532 9.54 5.38 20.02
C LEU A 532 8.55 6.54 20.07
N MET A 533 7.68 6.64 19.07
CA MET A 533 6.69 7.72 19.00
C MET A 533 5.57 7.56 20.06
N SER A 534 5.28 6.32 20.48
CA SER A 534 4.27 6.00 21.51
C SER A 534 4.74 6.30 22.92
N ARG A 535 6.03 6.59 23.12
CA ARG A 535 6.56 6.92 24.44
C ARG A 535 6.02 8.28 24.93
N PRO A 536 5.86 8.42 26.26
CA PRO A 536 5.58 9.72 26.85
C PRO A 536 6.63 10.74 26.40
N LYS A 537 6.18 11.85 25.84
CA LYS A 537 7.03 12.90 25.26
C LYS A 537 7.66 13.80 26.33
N TYR A 538 7.97 13.23 27.50
CA TYR A 538 8.60 13.93 28.62
C TYR A 538 10.04 14.31 28.29
N PHE A 539 10.77 13.39 27.65
CA PHE A 539 12.16 13.62 27.22
C PHE A 539 12.21 14.25 25.82
N GLU A 540 13.05 15.29 25.68
CA GLU A 540 13.17 16.11 24.45
C GLU A 540 13.58 15.30 23.21
N LEU A 541 14.29 14.19 23.42
CA LEU A 541 14.83 13.35 22.34
C LEU A 541 13.81 12.36 21.76
N VAL A 542 12.70 12.05 22.45
CA VAL A 542 11.77 10.98 22.04
C VAL A 542 11.25 11.17 20.61
N THR A 543 10.70 12.35 20.31
CA THR A 543 10.15 12.64 18.97
C THR A 543 11.26 12.74 17.92
N PRO A 544 12.36 13.51 18.11
CA PRO A 544 13.48 13.53 17.17
C PRO A 544 14.09 12.15 16.88
N THR A 545 14.25 11.29 17.89
CA THR A 545 14.78 9.92 17.74
C THR A 545 13.85 9.05 16.90
N ALA A 546 12.53 9.13 17.11
CA ALA A 546 11.54 8.45 16.26
C ALA A 546 11.60 8.94 14.80
N MET A 547 11.76 10.25 14.59
CA MET A 547 11.88 10.86 13.27
C MET A 547 13.20 10.46 12.57
N ALA A 548 14.29 10.29 13.33
CA ALA A 548 15.56 9.76 12.81
C ALA A 548 15.40 8.30 12.34
N ALA A 549 14.79 7.44 13.15
CA ALA A 549 14.49 6.06 12.76
C ALA A 549 13.60 5.98 11.50
N ALA A 550 12.55 6.81 11.42
CA ALA A 550 11.67 6.89 10.27
C ALA A 550 12.40 7.42 9.02
N THR A 551 13.35 8.34 9.19
CA THR A 551 14.22 8.85 8.12
C THR A 551 15.12 7.74 7.58
N VAL A 552 15.73 6.91 8.44
CA VAL A 552 16.50 5.73 8.00
C VAL A 552 15.62 4.76 7.21
N LEU A 553 14.41 4.47 7.69
CA LEU A 553 13.46 3.62 6.98
C LEU A 553 13.09 4.16 5.59
N MET A 554 12.82 5.47 5.50
CA MET A 554 12.55 6.16 4.24
C MET A 554 13.73 6.03 3.27
N PHE A 555 14.96 6.29 3.71
CA PHE A 555 16.14 6.19 2.85
C PHE A 555 16.40 4.76 2.38
N THR A 556 16.28 3.77 3.26
CA THR A 556 16.45 2.35 2.91
C THR A 556 15.42 1.91 1.87
N THR A 557 14.14 2.22 2.08
CA THR A 557 13.08 1.87 1.14
C THR A 557 13.23 2.59 -0.20
N PHE A 558 13.59 3.88 -0.20
CA PHE A 558 13.87 4.63 -1.42
C PHE A 558 15.05 4.05 -2.20
N LEU A 559 16.15 3.72 -1.53
CA LEU A 559 17.33 3.14 -2.16
C LEU A 559 16.98 1.83 -2.87
N LEU A 560 16.23 0.95 -2.21
CA LEU A 560 15.78 -0.32 -2.79
C LEU A 560 14.83 -0.13 -3.96
N PHE A 561 13.92 0.84 -3.88
CA PHE A 561 13.05 1.20 -4.99
C PHE A 561 13.84 1.72 -6.20
N VAL A 562 14.81 2.61 -5.99
CA VAL A 562 15.67 3.12 -7.09
C VAL A 562 16.48 1.99 -7.72
N ILE A 563 16.99 1.06 -6.92
CA ILE A 563 17.67 -0.14 -7.42
C ILE A 563 16.70 -0.95 -8.29
N ALA A 564 15.46 -1.17 -7.83
CA ALA A 564 14.42 -1.87 -8.56
C ALA A 564 14.11 -1.20 -9.92
N GLU A 565 13.92 0.12 -9.94
CA GLU A 565 13.57 0.87 -11.14
C GLU A 565 14.67 0.86 -12.19
N ARG A 566 15.95 0.86 -11.80
CA ARG A 566 17.07 0.79 -12.75
C ARG A 566 17.03 -0.49 -13.59
N PHE A 567 16.60 -1.60 -13.00
CA PHE A 567 16.43 -2.86 -13.73
C PHE A 567 15.20 -2.87 -14.64
N ARG A 568 14.18 -2.05 -14.33
CA ARG A 568 12.96 -1.88 -15.14
C ARG A 568 13.17 -1.00 -16.37
N ALA A 569 13.97 0.06 -16.26
CA ALA A 569 14.19 1.04 -17.33
C ALA A 569 14.84 0.48 -18.61
N HIS A 570 15.38 -0.74 -18.58
CA HIS A 570 16.10 -1.30 -19.73
C HIS A 570 15.22 -1.89 -20.84
N ARG A 571 13.90 -2.13 -20.63
CA ARG A 571 12.98 -2.55 -21.72
C ARG A 571 11.57 -2.07 -21.39
N GLY A 572 10.91 -1.43 -22.37
CA GLY A 572 9.63 -0.71 -22.25
C GLY A 572 8.41 -1.57 -21.87
N GLY A 573 8.42 -2.18 -20.70
CA GLY A 573 7.27 -2.78 -20.06
C GLY A 573 6.52 -1.72 -19.25
N GLY A 574 5.40 -1.25 -19.80
CA GLY A 574 4.44 -0.43 -19.08
C GLY A 574 3.71 -1.22 -18.00
N PHE A 575 4.40 -1.55 -16.90
CA PHE A 575 3.80 -1.98 -15.63
C PHE A 575 4.65 -1.57 -14.46
#